data_AF-A0A954TLS5-F1
#
_entry.id   AF-A0A954TLS5-F1
#
_cell.length_a   1.000
_cell.length_b   1.000
_cell.length_c   1.000
_cell.angle_alpha   90.00
_cell.angle_beta   90.00
_cell.angle_gamma   90.00
#
_symmetry.space_group_name_H-M   'P 1'
#
loop_
_entity.id
_entity.type
_entity.pdbx_description
1 polymer ?
#
loop_
_entity_poly.entity_id
_entity_poly.type
_entity_poly.pdbx_seq_one_letter_code
_entity_poly.pdbx_strand_id
1 'polypeptide(L)'
;AANADSNGVRSGIYQSVAFDAGQTVNWQSVVWTAEAPAGTGIKIEILISDDANFSGATWLEVSNGQSLSALSLQGRYLKYRVTLTTTDELLSPKLLDLEFTWF
;
A
#
# COMPACT_ATOMS: atom_id res chain seq x y z
N ALA A 1 0.60 12.68 -13.16
CA ALA A 1 1.95 12.94 -13.67
C ALA A 1 2.94 12.60 -12.57
N ALA A 2 4.10 12.02 -12.88
CA ALA A 2 5.11 11.80 -11.87
C ALA A 2 5.72 13.14 -11.48
N ASN A 3 5.68 13.49 -10.19
CA ASN A 3 6.28 14.75 -9.71
C ASN A 3 7.73 14.45 -9.31
N ALA A 4 8.67 15.24 -9.84
CA ALA A 4 10.07 15.19 -9.43
C ALA A 4 10.25 16.03 -8.16
N ASP A 5 10.95 15.51 -7.15
CA ASP A 5 11.41 16.31 -6.02
C ASP A 5 12.71 17.08 -6.37
N SER A 6 13.19 17.91 -5.45
CA SER A 6 14.42 18.71 -5.64
C SER A 6 15.69 17.89 -5.82
N ASN A 7 15.63 16.56 -5.62
CA ASN A 7 16.74 15.62 -5.77
C ASN A 7 16.63 14.79 -7.06
N GLY A 8 15.66 15.08 -7.94
CA GLY A 8 15.46 14.35 -9.20
C GLY A 8 14.71 13.03 -9.04
N VAL A 9 14.13 12.74 -7.86
CA VAL A 9 13.31 11.55 -7.66
C VAL A 9 11.95 11.78 -8.28
N ARG A 10 11.58 10.97 -9.27
CA ARG A 10 10.25 10.98 -9.87
C ARG A 10 9.36 10.01 -9.11
N SER A 11 8.17 10.45 -8.73
CA SER A 11 7.23 9.64 -7.96
C SER A 11 5.84 9.56 -8.58
N GLY A 12 5.22 8.38 -8.54
CA GLY A 12 3.83 8.14 -8.89
C GLY A 12 3.08 7.54 -7.70
N ILE A 13 1.86 8.02 -7.44
CA ILE A 13 1.03 7.51 -6.35
C ILE A 13 -0.25 6.92 -6.94
N TYR A 14 -0.52 5.67 -6.61
CA TYR A 14 -1.82 5.04 -6.81
C TYR A 14 -2.49 4.85 -5.45
N GLN A 15 -3.78 5.18 -5.38
CA GLN A 15 -4.59 4.94 -4.19
C GLN A 15 -5.82 4.13 -4.61
N SER A 16 -6.05 3.01 -3.94
CA SER A 16 -7.19 2.14 -4.22
C SER A 16 -8.52 2.80 -3.81
N VAL A 17 -9.63 2.21 -4.25
CA VAL A 17 -10.92 2.38 -3.56
C VAL A 17 -10.91 1.59 -2.25
N ALA A 18 -11.89 1.83 -1.38
CA ALA A 18 -12.09 1.01 -0.19
C ALA A 18 -12.59 -0.38 -0.59
N PHE A 19 -11.97 -1.42 -0.05
CA PHE A 19 -12.53 -2.75 -0.01
C PHE A 19 -13.42 -2.87 1.23
N ASP A 20 -14.62 -3.42 1.08
CA ASP A 20 -15.59 -3.66 2.16
C ASP A 20 -15.67 -5.17 2.41
N ALA A 21 -15.23 -5.62 3.59
CA ALA A 21 -15.30 -7.03 3.99
C ALA A 21 -16.71 -7.47 4.43
N GLY A 22 -17.70 -6.55 4.45
CA GLY A 22 -19.08 -6.76 4.85
C GLY A 22 -19.32 -6.70 6.36
N GLN A 23 -18.28 -6.91 7.16
CA GLN A 23 -18.27 -6.84 8.62
C GLN A 23 -16.86 -6.53 9.13
N THR A 24 -16.70 -6.20 10.40
CA THR A 24 -15.38 -6.06 11.02
C THR A 24 -14.66 -7.40 10.98
N VAL A 25 -13.47 -7.43 10.37
CA VAL A 25 -12.64 -8.63 10.21
C VAL A 25 -11.24 -8.40 10.80
N ASN A 26 -10.52 -9.50 11.02
CA ASN A 26 -9.11 -9.45 11.36
C ASN A 26 -8.27 -9.57 10.08
N TRP A 27 -7.60 -8.50 9.68
CA TRP A 27 -6.67 -8.53 8.55
C TRP A 27 -5.43 -9.34 8.92
N GLN A 28 -5.09 -10.33 8.10
CA GLN A 28 -4.09 -11.35 8.44
C GLN A 28 -2.73 -11.08 7.83
N SER A 29 -2.69 -10.87 6.52
CA SER A 29 -1.42 -10.73 5.80
C SER A 29 -1.54 -9.76 4.64
N VAL A 30 -0.38 -9.24 4.24
CA VAL A 30 -0.19 -8.51 3.00
C VAL A 30 1.01 -9.12 2.29
N VAL A 31 0.82 -9.49 1.03
CA VAL A 31 1.88 -10.03 0.18
C VAL A 31 1.75 -9.44 -1.22
N TRP A 32 2.87 -9.23 -1.89
CA TRP A 32 2.87 -8.74 -3.26
C TRP A 32 4.02 -9.28 -4.08
N THR A 33 3.83 -9.25 -5.39
CA THR A 33 4.89 -9.50 -6.37
C THR A 33 5.26 -8.19 -7.07
N ALA A 34 6.56 -7.90 -7.16
CA ALA A 34 7.05 -6.67 -7.76
C ALA A 34 8.41 -6.82 -8.46
N GLU A 35 8.65 -5.94 -9.43
CA GLU A 35 9.95 -5.69 -10.05
C GLU A 35 10.45 -4.31 -9.62
N ALA A 36 11.56 -4.25 -8.89
CA ALA A 36 12.16 -2.99 -8.45
C ALA A 36 13.66 -2.98 -8.78
N PRO A 37 14.05 -2.56 -10.00
CA PRO A 37 15.45 -2.37 -10.35
C PRO A 37 16.17 -1.41 -9.39
N ALA A 38 17.49 -1.50 -9.29
CA ALA A 38 18.30 -0.57 -8.51
C ALA A 38 18.01 0.88 -8.95
N GLY A 39 17.85 1.79 -7.98
CA GLY A 39 17.43 3.17 -8.25
C GLY A 39 15.91 3.37 -8.34
N THR A 40 15.10 2.31 -8.16
CA THR A 40 13.64 2.41 -8.03
C THR A 40 13.17 2.00 -6.64
N GLY A 41 11.94 2.37 -6.29
CA GLY A 41 11.33 2.02 -5.01
C GLY A 41 9.83 1.79 -5.10
N ILE A 42 9.33 0.95 -4.19
CA ILE A 42 7.90 0.71 -3.98
C ILE A 42 7.64 0.82 -2.48
N LYS A 43 6.76 1.74 -2.09
CA LYS A 43 6.21 1.83 -0.73
C LYS A 43 4.73 1.52 -0.78
N ILE A 44 4.27 0.65 0.12
CA ILE A 44 2.85 0.34 0.28
C ILE A 44 2.43 0.75 1.69
N GLU A 45 1.34 1.52 1.75
CA GLU A 45 0.69 1.91 2.98
C GLU A 45 -0.76 1.43 2.96
N ILE A 46 -1.28 1.04 4.11
CA ILE A 46 -2.66 0.63 4.29
C ILE A 46 -3.40 1.56 5.24
N LEU A 47 -4.71 1.63 5.07
CA LEU A 47 -5.64 2.34 5.92
C LEU A 47 -6.78 1.38 6.25
N ILE A 48 -7.06 1.21 7.53
CA ILE A 48 -8.10 0.29 8.03
C ILE A 48 -9.06 1.06 8.92
N SER A 49 -10.35 0.80 8.80
CA SER A 49 -11.40 1.43 9.63
C SER A 49 -12.70 0.62 9.61
N ASP A 50 -13.54 0.79 10.62
CA ASP A 50 -14.95 0.36 10.57
C ASP A 50 -15.87 1.42 9.93
N ASP A 51 -15.39 2.64 9.71
CA ASP A 51 -16.09 3.71 8.99
C ASP A 51 -15.61 3.79 7.54
N ALA A 52 -16.54 3.76 6.59
CA ALA A 52 -16.25 3.85 5.16
C ALA A 52 -15.58 5.18 4.76
N ASN A 53 -15.71 6.22 5.59
CA ASN A 53 -15.05 7.51 5.37
C ASN A 53 -13.61 7.55 5.90
N PHE A 54 -13.17 6.51 6.63
CA PHE A 54 -11.85 6.43 7.28
C PHE A 54 -11.54 7.63 8.20
N SER A 55 -12.56 8.18 8.86
CA SER A 55 -12.39 9.33 9.75
C SER A 55 -11.46 8.97 10.91
N GLY A 56 -10.35 9.69 11.04
CA GLY A 56 -9.35 9.47 12.10
C GLY A 56 -8.43 8.26 11.89
N ALA A 57 -8.56 7.50 10.78
CA ALA A 57 -7.62 6.43 10.47
C ALA A 57 -6.28 7.01 9.98
N THR A 58 -5.17 6.33 10.29
CA THR A 58 -3.81 6.73 9.89
C THR A 58 -3.21 5.74 8.92
N TRP A 59 -2.56 6.23 7.87
CA TRP A 59 -1.82 5.39 6.93
C TRP A 59 -0.67 4.67 7.64
N LEU A 60 -0.63 3.35 7.51
CA LEU A 60 0.39 2.49 8.08
C LEU A 60 1.22 1.88 6.95
N GLU A 61 2.53 2.13 6.95
CA GLU A 61 3.45 1.46 6.03
C GLU A 61 3.57 -0.04 6.36
N VAL A 62 3.60 -0.87 5.32
CA VAL A 62 3.71 -2.32 5.45
C VAL A 62 4.85 -2.86 4.60
N SER A 63 5.39 -4.01 5.00
CA SER A 63 6.43 -4.76 4.31
C SER A 63 5.87 -6.01 3.62
N ASN A 64 6.58 -6.51 2.61
CA ASN A 64 6.12 -7.68 1.84
C ASN A 64 6.14 -8.93 2.72
N GLY A 65 5.03 -9.65 2.79
CA GLY A 65 4.87 -10.83 3.66
C GLY A 65 4.63 -10.48 5.13
N GLN A 66 4.31 -9.23 5.45
CA GLN A 66 4.05 -8.81 6.83
C GLN A 66 2.75 -9.42 7.37
N SER A 67 2.82 -9.95 8.60
CA SER A 67 1.62 -10.31 9.37
C SER A 67 0.93 -9.04 9.89
N LEU A 68 -0.28 -8.82 9.44
CA LEU A 68 -1.15 -7.73 9.89
C LEU A 68 -1.87 -8.08 11.20
N SER A 69 -2.10 -9.37 11.44
CA SER A 69 -2.69 -9.85 12.69
C SER A 69 -1.77 -9.65 13.89
N ALA A 70 -0.44 -9.74 13.71
CA ALA A 70 0.53 -9.39 14.73
C ALA A 70 0.46 -7.90 15.16
N LEU A 71 -0.10 -7.04 14.31
CA LEU A 71 -0.36 -5.62 14.59
C LEU A 71 -1.77 -5.36 15.12
N SER A 72 -2.56 -6.42 15.37
CA SER A 72 -3.94 -6.34 15.85
C SER A 72 -4.84 -5.45 14.98
N LEU A 73 -4.62 -5.46 13.66
CA LEU A 73 -5.36 -4.61 12.72
C LEU A 73 -6.73 -5.21 12.42
N GLN A 74 -7.77 -4.58 13.00
CA GLN A 74 -9.17 -4.91 12.79
C GLN A 74 -9.92 -3.75 12.13
N GLY A 75 -10.86 -4.09 11.27
CA GLY A 75 -11.77 -3.11 10.67
C GLY A 75 -12.50 -3.69 9.46
N ARG A 76 -13.70 -3.19 9.19
CA ARG A 76 -14.52 -3.59 8.04
C ARG A 76 -13.94 -3.18 6.68
N TYR A 77 -13.34 -2.01 6.62
CA TYR A 77 -12.84 -1.43 5.38
C TYR A 77 -11.31 -1.41 5.36
N LEU A 78 -10.73 -1.74 4.20
CA LEU A 78 -9.31 -1.59 3.92
C LEU A 78 -9.11 -0.77 2.64
N LYS A 79 -8.12 0.11 2.66
CA LYS A 79 -7.66 0.85 1.50
C LYS A 79 -6.13 0.81 1.48
N TYR A 80 -5.54 0.79 0.30
CA TYR A 80 -4.09 0.84 0.17
C TYR A 80 -3.66 1.99 -0.74
N ARG A 81 -2.43 2.46 -0.50
CA ARG A 81 -1.74 3.44 -1.32
C ARG A 81 -0.36 2.91 -1.67
N VAL A 82 -0.02 2.99 -2.94
CA VAL A 82 1.27 2.59 -3.49
C VAL A 82 1.99 3.84 -3.96
N THR A 83 3.20 4.06 -3.46
CA THR A 83 4.11 5.10 -3.95
C THR A 83 5.25 4.42 -4.69
N LEU A 84 5.36 4.70 -5.99
CA LEU A 84 6.41 4.23 -6.88
C LEU A 84 7.42 5.36 -7.07
N THR A 85 8.71 5.08 -6.92
CA THR A 85 9.78 6.08 -7.10
C THR A 85 10.85 5.59 -8.06
N THR A 86 11.50 6.53 -8.75
CA THR A 86 12.72 6.28 -9.52
C THR A 86 13.66 7.48 -9.50
N THR A 87 14.96 7.22 -9.41
CA THR A 87 16.02 8.22 -9.66
C THR A 87 16.61 8.11 -11.06
N ASP A 88 16.20 7.09 -11.84
CA ASP A 88 16.63 6.86 -13.22
C ASP A 88 15.40 6.85 -14.14
N GLU A 89 15.31 7.80 -15.06
CA GLU A 89 14.15 7.96 -15.94
C GLU A 89 13.94 6.80 -16.93
N LEU A 90 14.96 5.97 -17.12
CA LEU A 90 14.90 4.78 -17.97
C LEU A 90 14.44 3.54 -17.22
N LEU A 91 14.34 3.61 -15.89
CA LEU A 91 13.90 2.53 -15.02
C LEU A 91 12.57 2.88 -14.36
N SER A 92 11.72 1.88 -14.19
CA SER A 92 10.44 2.04 -13.51
C SER A 92 10.16 0.81 -12.65
N PRO A 93 9.77 1.00 -11.38
CA PRO A 93 9.29 -0.10 -10.56
C PRO A 93 7.92 -0.55 -11.06
N LYS A 94 7.62 -1.83 -10.90
CA LYS A 94 6.30 -2.41 -11.23
C LYS A 94 5.79 -3.21 -10.05
N LEU A 95 4.58 -2.88 -9.62
CA LEU A 95 3.78 -3.75 -8.75
C LEU A 95 2.91 -4.62 -9.65
N LEU A 96 3.10 -5.94 -9.59
CA LEU A 96 2.41 -6.89 -10.47
C LEU A 96 1.13 -7.42 -9.83
N ASP A 97 1.18 -7.68 -8.52
CA ASP A 97 0.06 -8.20 -7.74
C ASP A 97 0.18 -7.74 -6.29
N LEU A 98 -0.94 -7.56 -5.60
CA LEU A 98 -1.02 -7.22 -4.18
C LEU A 98 -2.24 -7.91 -3.57
N GLU A 99 -1.99 -8.81 -2.62
CA GLU A 99 -2.98 -9.62 -1.96
C GLU A 99 -3.08 -9.27 -0.47
N PHE A 100 -4.32 -9.26 0.02
CA PHE A 100 -4.65 -9.18 1.43
C PHE A 100 -5.55 -10.36 1.81
N THR A 101 -5.29 -10.98 2.95
CA THR A 101 -6.13 -12.07 3.50
C THR A 101 -6.77 -11.65 4.81
N TRP A 102 -7.97 -12.16 5.12
CA TRP A 102 -8.69 -11.89 6.37
C TRP A 102 -9.59 -13.07 6.79
N PHE A 103 -10.03 -13.06 8.05
CA PHE A 103 -11.09 -13.94 8.57
C PHE A 103 -12.07 -13.18 9.48
#